data_AF-A0A8T1JTI7-F1
#
_entry.id   AF-A0A8T1JTI7-F1
#
_cell.length_a   1.000
_cell.length_b   1.000
_cell.length_c   1.000
_cell.angle_alpha   90.00
_cell.angle_beta   90.00
_cell.angle_gamma   90.00
#
_symmetry.space_group_name_H-M   'P 1'
#
loop_
_entity.id
_entity.type
_entity.pdbx_description
1 polymer ?
#
loop_
_entity_poly.entity_id
_entity_poly.type
_entity_poly.pdbx_seq_one_letter_code
_entity_poly.pdbx_strand_id
1 'polypeptide(L)'
;MHEYHDTPTAGYPGREKTYVLLTRDFYWNHQYKWVRKYVRACEVCQRVKPAAFSQAPLQSLPTPSECWQSISMDLSLVFRLTVSGGLVSWSL
;
A
#
# COMPACT_ATOMS: atom_id res chain seq x y z
N MET A 1 15.58 7.77 16.38
CA MET A 1 14.30 7.58 15.65
C MET A 1 14.45 7.89 14.17
N HIS A 2 15.04 9.04 13.82
CA HIS A 2 15.32 9.41 12.44
C HIS A 2 16.01 8.30 11.64
N GLU A 3 17.15 7.78 12.12
CA GLU A 3 17.89 6.71 11.45
C GLU A 3 17.10 5.41 11.26
N TYR A 4 16.27 5.06 12.23
CA TYR A 4 15.51 3.81 12.25
C TYR A 4 14.16 3.89 11.52
N HIS A 5 13.67 5.10 11.20
CA HIS A 5 12.34 5.29 10.62
C HIS A 5 12.28 6.28 9.47
N ASP A 6 12.84 7.47 9.63
CA ASP A 6 12.64 8.59 8.72
C ASP A 6 13.61 8.57 7.53
N THR A 7 14.70 7.81 7.61
CA THR A 7 15.65 7.73 6.50
C THR A 7 15.04 6.97 5.32
N PRO A 8 15.24 7.43 4.07
CA PRO A 8 14.79 6.69 2.88
C PRO A 8 15.34 5.25 2.84
N THR A 9 16.57 5.06 3.33
CA THR A 9 17.23 3.76 3.42
C THR A 9 16.57 2.83 4.45
N ALA A 10 16.06 3.35 5.58
CA ALA A 10 15.26 2.55 6.52
C ALA A 10 13.89 2.20 5.95
N GLY A 11 13.35 3.05 5.06
CA GLY A 11 12.15 2.77 4.27
C GLY A 11 10.84 2.91 5.04
N TYR A 12 10.77 3.81 6.04
CA TYR A 12 9.57 4.05 6.84
C TYR A 12 8.92 2.74 7.36
N PRO A 13 9.69 1.92 8.10
CA PRO A 13 9.22 0.64 8.60
C PRO A 13 7.99 0.82 9.50
N GLY A 14 7.12 -0.20 9.49
CA GLY A 14 5.97 -0.22 10.38
C GLY A 14 6.38 -0.26 11.86
N ARG A 15 5.40 -0.09 12.75
CA ARG A 15 5.57 -0.06 14.21
C ARG A 15 6.48 -1.18 14.73
N GLU A 16 6.21 -2.41 14.32
CA GLU A 16 6.89 -3.58 14.88
C GLU A 16 8.37 -3.63 14.48
N LYS A 17 8.66 -3.44 13.19
CA LYS A 17 10.04 -3.39 12.69
C LYS A 17 10.83 -2.23 13.31
N THR A 18 10.20 -1.07 13.41
CA THR A 18 10.80 0.10 14.08
C THR A 18 11.15 -0.22 15.54
N TYR A 19 10.23 -0.85 16.26
CA TYR A 19 10.44 -1.22 17.66
C TYR A 19 11.62 -2.18 17.80
N VAL A 20 11.63 -3.27 17.02
CA VAL A 20 12.72 -4.26 17.04
C VAL A 20 14.08 -3.63 16.76
N LEU A 21 14.18 -2.76 15.75
CA LEU A 21 15.43 -2.09 15.42
C LEU A 21 15.90 -1.17 16.55
N LEU A 22 14.99 -0.38 17.11
CA LEU A 22 15.30 0.58 18.17
C LEU A 22 15.72 -0.10 19.48
N THR A 23 15.13 -1.25 19.82
CA THR A 23 15.43 -2.00 21.04
C THR A 23 16.76 -2.76 20.99
N ARG A 24 17.43 -2.83 19.84
CA ARG A 24 18.76 -3.43 19.74
C ARG A 24 19.84 -2.57 20.39
N ASP A 25 19.69 -1.26 20.25
CA ASP A 25 20.73 -0.29 20.62
C ASP A 25 20.34 0.52 21.87
N PHE A 26 19.05 0.60 22.19
CA PHE A 26 18.55 1.42 23.30
C PHE A 26 17.46 0.71 24.09
N TYR A 27 17.39 0.99 25.40
CA TYR A 27 16.33 0.51 26.30
C TYR A 27 15.79 1.64 27.19
N TRP A 28 14.47 1.74 27.30
CA TRP A 28 13.80 2.61 28.30
C TRP A 28 12.35 2.17 28.55
N ASN A 29 11.75 2.66 29.64
CA ASN A 29 10.37 2.32 30.01
C ASN A 29 9.37 2.80 28.96
N HIS A 30 8.41 1.94 28.61
CA HIS A 30 7.33 2.23 27.65
C HIS A 30 7.78 2.56 26.21
N GLN A 31 8.95 2.06 25.79
CA GLN A 31 9.45 2.16 24.41
C GLN A 31 8.39 1.84 23.35
N TYR A 32 7.68 0.72 23.51
CA TYR A 32 6.68 0.30 22.53
C TYR A 32 5.54 1.33 22.36
N LYS A 33 5.08 1.92 23.48
CA LYS A 33 4.02 2.93 23.47
C LYS A 33 4.51 4.20 22.75
N TRP A 34 5.76 4.58 22.98
CA TRP A 34 6.38 5.72 22.31
C TRP A 34 6.53 5.48 20.80
N VAL A 35 7.09 4.34 20.39
CA VAL A 35 7.25 3.94 18.99
C VAL A 35 5.90 3.90 18.27
N ARG A 36 4.88 3.30 18.90
CA ARG A 36 3.52 3.27 18.36
C ARG A 36 2.98 4.68 18.10
N LYS A 37 3.16 5.61 19.05
CA LYS A 37 2.68 6.99 18.91
C LYS A 37 3.43 7.71 17.79
N TYR A 38 4.74 7.53 17.72
CA TYR A 38 5.59 8.15 16.70
C TYR A 38 5.21 7.69 15.29
N VAL A 39 5.23 6.37 15.02
CA VAL A 39 4.94 5.82 13.69
C VAL A 39 3.51 6.16 13.24
N ARG A 40 2.55 6.25 14.17
CA ARG A 40 1.17 6.67 13.87
C ARG A 40 1.07 8.15 13.46
N ALA A 41 1.95 9.01 13.96
CA ALA A 41 1.98 10.43 13.63
C ALA A 41 2.82 10.75 12.37
N CYS A 42 3.56 9.77 11.83
CA CYS A 42 4.39 9.96 10.64
C CYS A 42 3.53 10.14 9.37
N GLU A 43 3.58 11.33 8.76
CA GLU A 43 2.79 11.66 7.57
C GLU A 43 3.10 10.75 6.38
N VAL A 44 4.38 10.43 6.15
CA VAL A 44 4.79 9.57 5.04
C VAL A 44 4.16 8.18 5.18
N CYS A 45 4.19 7.61 6.38
CA CYS A 45 3.51 6.35 6.67
C CYS A 45 1.99 6.45 6.46
N GLN A 46 1.35 7.53 6.92
CA GLN A 46 -0.11 7.67 6.78
C GLN A 46 -0.55 7.84 5.31
N ARG A 47 0.26 8.50 4.47
CA ARG A 47 -0.03 8.67 3.03
C ARG A 47 0.11 7.35 2.26
N VAL A 48 1.14 6.56 2.58
CA VAL A 48 1.45 5.31 1.83
C VAL A 48 0.68 4.11 2.36
N LYS A 49 0.43 4.05 3.67
CA LYS A 49 -0.30 2.97 4.34
C LYS A 49 -1.54 3.56 5.01
N PRO A 50 -2.57 3.90 4.23
CA PRO A 50 -3.84 4.29 4.81
C PRO A 50 -4.33 3.17 5.74
N ALA A 51 -5.05 3.56 6.79
CA ALA A 51 -5.70 2.59 7.66
C ALA A 51 -6.53 1.61 6.81
N ALA A 52 -6.54 0.33 7.20
CA ALA A 52 -7.48 -0.61 6.62
C ALA A 52 -8.89 -0.06 6.88
N PHE A 53 -9.48 0.57 5.86
CA PHE A 53 -10.88 0.92 5.90
C PHE A 53 -11.64 -0.39 5.95
N SER A 54 -12.58 -0.52 6.88
CA SER A 54 -13.62 -1.52 6.76
C SER A 54 -14.28 -1.29 5.40
N GLN A 55 -14.08 -2.21 4.46
CA GLN A 55 -14.81 -2.18 3.20
C GLN A 55 -16.29 -2.23 3.57
N ALA A 56 -17.11 -1.38 2.95
CA ALA A 56 -18.55 -1.53 3.07
C ALA A 56 -18.93 -2.96 2.63
N PRO A 57 -19.96 -3.58 3.21
CA PRO A 57 -20.42 -4.88 2.74
C PRO A 57 -20.64 -4.84 1.24
N LEU A 58 -20.03 -5.78 0.51
CA LEU A 58 -20.25 -5.90 -0.92
C LEU A 58 -21.71 -6.27 -1.16
N GLN A 59 -22.42 -5.45 -1.95
CA GLN A 59 -23.78 -5.75 -2.39
C GLN A 59 -23.71 -6.58 -3.67
N SER A 60 -24.24 -7.81 -3.63
CA SER A 60 -24.36 -8.65 -4.82
C SER A 60 -25.38 -8.07 -5.79
N LEU A 61 -25.09 -8.13 -7.09
CA LEU A 61 -26.06 -7.83 -8.13
C LEU A 61 -27.20 -8.88 -8.12
N PRO A 62 -28.44 -8.49 -8.48
CA PRO A 62 -29.54 -9.43 -8.59
C PRO A 62 -29.27 -10.46 -9.71
N THR A 63 -29.71 -11.70 -9.50
CA THR A 63 -29.64 -12.74 -10.52
C THR A 63 -30.58 -12.39 -11.68
N PRO A 64 -30.09 -12.33 -12.94
CA PRO A 64 -30.96 -12.14 -14.09
C PRO A 64 -31.93 -13.33 -14.24
N SER A 65 -33.20 -13.05 -14.50
CA SER A 65 -34.26 -14.06 -14.61
C SER A 65 -34.39 -14.62 -16.03
N GLU A 66 -33.88 -13.90 -17.02
CA GLU A 66 -33.94 -14.27 -18.43
C GLU A 66 -32.58 -14.10 -19.12
N CYS A 67 -32.41 -14.79 -20.24
CA CYS A 67 -31.22 -14.66 -21.07
C CYS A 67 -31.02 -13.19 -21.52
N TRP A 68 -29.76 -12.74 -21.55
CA TRP A 68 -29.35 -11.41 -22.05
C TRP A 68 -29.77 -10.19 -21.22
N GLN A 69 -30.33 -10.37 -20.01
CA GLN A 69 -30.68 -9.25 -19.12
C GLN A 69 -29.46 -8.58 -18.46
N SER A 70 -28.31 -9.24 -18.43
CA SER A 70 -27.06 -8.71 -17.89
C SER A 70 -25.90 -9.10 -18.79
N ILE A 71 -25.06 -8.11 -19.13
CA ILE A 71 -23.85 -8.27 -19.94
C ILE A 71 -22.74 -7.51 -19.21
N SER A 72 -21.67 -8.21 -18.84
CA SER A 72 -20.44 -7.60 -18.35
C SER A 72 -19.34 -7.75 -19.40
N MET A 73 -18.50 -6.73 -19.54
CA MET A 73 -17.36 -6.73 -20.44
C MET A 73 -16.13 -6.28 -19.67
N ASP A 74 -15.05 -7.06 -19.77
CA ASP A 74 -13.73 -6.71 -19.23
C ASP A 74 -12.75 -6.61 -20.40
N LEU A 75 -11.99 -5.51 -20.44
CA LEU A 75 -11.00 -5.28 -21.49
C LEU A 75 -9.61 -5.40 -20.87
N SER A 76 -8.94 -6.51 -21.15
CA SER A 76 -7.53 -6.71 -20.81
C SER A 76 -6.65 -6.44 -22.02
N LEU A 77 -6.10 -5.23 -22.09
CA LEU A 77 -5.12 -4.86 -23.11
C LEU A 77 -3.73 -5.35 -22.71
N VAL A 78 -3.21 -6.34 -23.44
CA VAL A 78 -1.79 -6.74 -23.34
C VAL A 78 -1.01 -6.01 -24.42
N PHE A 79 -0.42 -4.88 -24.05
CA PHE A 79 0.52 -4.18 -24.93
C PHE A 79 1.86 -4.94 -24.96
N ARG A 80 2.24 -5.46 -26.13
CA ARG A 80 3.64 -5.86 -26.39
C ARG A 80 4.42 -4.60 -26.71
N LEU A 81 5.35 -4.23 -25.84
CA LEU A 81 6.35 -3.23 -26.17
C LEU A 81 7.27 -3.82 -27.25
N THR A 82 7.11 -3.37 -28.50
CA THR A 82 8.14 -3.56 -29.53
C THR A 82 9.24 -2.54 -29.26
N VAL A 83 10.37 -3.00 -28.73
CA VAL A 83 11.58 -2.16 -28.67
C VAL A 83 12.22 -2.20 -30.06
N SER A 84 11.88 -1.24 -30.91
CA SER A 84 12.69 -0.90 -32.09
C SER A 84 13.44 0.40 -31.81
N GLY A 85 14.74 0.30 -31.50
CA GLY A 85 15.65 1.44 -31.57
C GLY A 85 15.47 2.55 -30.54
N GLY A 86 14.98 2.26 -29.33
CA GLY A 86 15.11 3.16 -28.18
C GLY A 86 14.10 4.31 -28.08
N LEU A 87 13.08 4.36 -28.94
CA LEU A 87 11.95 5.29 -28.80
C LEU A 87 10.66 4.47 -28.62
N VAL A 88 10.03 4.63 -27.46
CA VAL A 88 8.69 4.07 -27.19
C VAL A 88 7.68 4.95 -27.93
N SER A 89 7.28 4.55 -29.13
CA SER A 89 6.21 5.22 -29.87
C SER A 89 4.86 4.63 -29.45
N TRP A 90 4.02 5.47 -28.85
CA TRP A 90 2.60 5.17 -28.65
C TRP A 90 1.86 5.56 -29.94
N SER A 91 1.58 4.60 -30.81
CA SER A 91 0.66 4.83 -31.93
C SER A 91 -0.58 3.97 -31.75
N LEU A 92 -1.75 4.61 -31.89
CA LEU A 92 -3.09 3.99 -31.87
C LEU A 92 -3.28 3.04 -33.07
#